data_AF-A0A9P3JG34-F1
#
_entry.id   AF-A0A9P3JG34-F1
#
_cell.length_a   1.000
_cell.length_b   1.000
_cell.length_c   1.000
_cell.angle_alpha   90.00
_cell.angle_beta   90.00
_cell.angle_gamma   90.00
#
_symmetry.space_group_name_H-M   'P 1'
#
loop_
_entity.id
_entity.type
_entity.pdbx_description
1 polymer ?
#
loop_
_entity_poly.entity_id
_entity_poly.type
_entity_poly.pdbx_seq_one_letter_code
_entity_poly.pdbx_strand_id
1 'polypeptide(L)'
;MNDSEPDQQVAAARHWTEWEMATSYLLPNEDSLKRGEDDKFALAFARIESHYFVNKGFLPSDSFLLDSVPKFKHIPAVIVQGRYDVVCPIVSAWELHKAWPEAEFKVVPDAGHSANERGIGEQLVAAMESFKLKLSR
;
A
#
# COMPACT_ATOMS: atom_id res chain seq x y z
N MET A 1 -13.53 16.57 -4.64
CA MET A 1 -13.96 15.74 -3.48
C MET A 1 -14.43 16.55 -2.27
N ASN A 2 -13.89 17.73 -1.98
CA ASN A 2 -14.38 18.64 -0.92
C ASN A 2 -15.14 19.85 -1.50
N ASP A 3 -15.67 19.72 -2.72
CA ASP A 3 -16.45 20.77 -3.37
C ASP A 3 -17.80 20.97 -2.65
N SER A 4 -18.48 22.10 -2.82
CA SER A 4 -19.83 22.27 -2.28
C SER A 4 -20.88 21.51 -3.10
N GLU A 5 -20.59 21.19 -4.37
CA GLU A 5 -21.52 20.51 -5.27
C GLU A 5 -21.40 18.97 -5.19
N PRO A 6 -22.45 18.24 -4.76
CA PRO A 6 -22.39 16.78 -4.57
C PRO A 6 -21.98 16.00 -5.83
N ASP A 7 -22.48 16.37 -7.00
CA ASP A 7 -22.18 15.68 -8.26
C ASP A 7 -20.69 15.80 -8.63
N GLN A 8 -20.07 16.95 -8.35
CA GLN A 8 -18.65 17.15 -8.57
C GLN A 8 -17.78 16.37 -7.57
N GLN A 9 -18.25 16.21 -6.32
CA GLN A 9 -17.56 15.38 -5.33
C GLN A 9 -17.50 13.92 -5.80
N VAL A 10 -18.63 13.37 -6.24
CA VAL A 10 -18.75 11.98 -6.69
C VAL A 10 -17.94 11.76 -7.96
N ALA A 11 -18.05 12.64 -8.96
CA ALA A 11 -17.27 12.52 -10.20
C ALA A 11 -15.75 12.51 -9.93
N ALA A 12 -15.26 13.42 -9.09
CA ALA A 12 -13.85 13.45 -8.71
C ALA A 12 -13.42 12.19 -7.94
N ALA A 13 -14.28 11.69 -7.03
CA ALA A 13 -14.01 10.48 -6.28
C ALA A 13 -13.96 9.24 -7.18
N ARG A 14 -14.88 9.11 -8.15
CA ARG A 14 -14.89 8.01 -9.12
C ARG A 14 -13.59 7.97 -9.93
N HIS A 15 -13.14 9.10 -10.46
CA HIS A 15 -11.88 9.14 -11.23
C HIS A 15 -10.66 8.79 -10.39
N TRP A 16 -10.61 9.26 -9.14
CA TRP A 16 -9.54 8.90 -8.21
C TRP A 16 -9.54 7.39 -7.93
N THR A 17 -10.69 6.84 -7.55
CA THR A 17 -10.82 5.41 -7.23
C THR A 17 -10.57 4.54 -8.46
N GLU A 18 -11.06 4.91 -9.64
CA GLU A 18 -10.79 4.19 -10.89
C GLU A 18 -9.29 4.13 -11.18
N TRP A 19 -8.56 5.24 -11.04
CA TRP A 19 -7.12 5.29 -11.20
C TRP A 19 -6.41 4.34 -10.22
N GLU A 20 -6.68 4.46 -8.92
CA GLU A 20 -6.10 3.59 -7.88
C GLU A 20 -6.36 2.09 -8.13
N MET A 21 -7.60 1.74 -8.50
CA MET A 21 -7.98 0.34 -8.78
C MET A 21 -7.28 -0.18 -10.04
N ALA A 22 -7.11 0.66 -11.07
CA ALA A 22 -6.42 0.30 -12.31
C ALA A 22 -4.91 0.10 -12.11
N THR A 23 -4.29 0.84 -11.20
CA THR A 23 -2.84 0.78 -10.93
C THR A 23 -2.45 -0.17 -9.80
N SER A 24 -3.44 -0.69 -9.06
CA SER A 24 -3.19 -1.59 -7.93
C SER A 24 -2.61 -2.95 -8.34
N TYR A 25 -2.82 -3.41 -9.58
CA TYR A 25 -2.28 -4.67 -10.09
C TYR A 25 -1.30 -4.40 -11.24
N LEU A 26 -0.38 -5.34 -11.49
CA LEU A 26 0.51 -5.29 -12.65
C LEU A 26 -0.29 -5.29 -13.96
N LEU A 27 -1.29 -6.15 -14.03
CA LEU A 27 -2.29 -6.17 -15.10
C LEU A 27 -3.64 -5.78 -14.50
N PRO A 28 -4.44 -4.90 -15.15
CA PRO A 28 -5.72 -4.46 -14.62
C PRO A 28 -6.62 -5.63 -14.20
N ASN A 29 -7.21 -5.52 -13.01
CA ASN A 29 -8.13 -6.50 -12.47
C ASN A 29 -9.57 -5.98 -12.59
N GLU A 30 -10.40 -6.66 -13.39
CA GLU A 30 -11.78 -6.22 -13.64
C GLU A 30 -12.65 -6.17 -12.38
N ASP A 31 -12.46 -7.09 -11.43
CA ASP A 31 -13.25 -7.13 -10.21
C ASP A 31 -12.91 -5.95 -9.29
N SER A 32 -11.63 -5.56 -9.25
CA SER A 32 -11.16 -4.36 -8.56
C SER A 32 -11.75 -3.09 -9.17
N LEU A 33 -11.79 -3.00 -10.51
CA LEU A 33 -12.38 -1.86 -11.22
C LEU A 33 -13.88 -1.74 -10.97
N LYS A 34 -14.63 -2.85 -11.06
CA LYS A 34 -16.07 -2.90 -10.78
C LYS A 34 -16.40 -2.40 -9.38
N ARG A 35 -15.56 -2.73 -8.38
CA ARG A 35 -15.74 -2.22 -7.01
C ARG A 35 -15.63 -0.69 -6.92
N GLY A 36 -14.79 -0.09 -7.76
CA GLY A 36 -14.60 1.35 -7.83
C GLY A 36 -15.81 2.11 -8.42
N GLU A 37 -16.75 1.42 -9.04
CA GLU A 37 -17.94 2.03 -9.64
C GLU A 37 -19.05 2.37 -8.61
N ASP A 38 -18.96 1.85 -7.38
CA ASP A 38 -19.88 2.19 -6.30
C ASP A 38 -19.57 3.60 -5.74
N ASP A 39 -20.50 4.53 -5.93
CA ASP A 39 -20.31 5.93 -5.53
C ASP A 39 -20.08 6.12 -4.03
N LYS A 40 -20.71 5.30 -3.18
CA LYS A 40 -20.53 5.41 -1.72
C LYS A 40 -19.14 4.94 -1.33
N PHE A 41 -18.67 3.85 -1.94
CA PHE A 41 -17.31 3.36 -1.76
C PHE A 41 -16.29 4.37 -2.27
N ALA A 42 -16.43 4.85 -3.51
CA ALA A 42 -15.50 5.79 -4.12
C ALA A 42 -15.40 7.09 -3.30
N LEU A 43 -16.54 7.65 -2.89
CA LEU A 43 -16.57 8.88 -2.09
C LEU A 43 -15.90 8.68 -0.71
N ALA A 44 -16.16 7.56 -0.04
CA ALA A 44 -15.52 7.28 1.25
C ALA A 44 -14.01 7.05 1.11
N PHE A 45 -13.63 6.20 0.16
CA PHE A 45 -12.23 5.84 -0.12
C PHE A 45 -11.40 7.08 -0.44
N ALA A 46 -11.80 7.81 -1.47
CA ALA A 46 -11.01 8.92 -2.00
C ALA A 46 -10.95 10.12 -1.04
N ARG A 47 -12.02 10.38 -0.26
CA ARG A 47 -12.01 11.44 0.76
C ARG A 47 -11.09 11.13 1.93
N ILE A 48 -11.14 9.91 2.46
CA ILE A 48 -10.28 9.52 3.59
C ILE A 48 -8.81 9.56 3.15
N GLU A 49 -8.50 8.98 2.00
CA GLU A 49 -7.15 8.95 1.46
C GLU A 49 -6.62 10.37 1.20
N SER A 50 -7.37 11.18 0.46
CA SER A 50 -6.99 12.58 0.18
C SER A 50 -6.80 13.40 1.46
N HIS A 51 -7.63 13.15 2.49
CA HIS A 51 -7.49 13.84 3.76
C HIS A 51 -6.14 13.54 4.42
N TYR A 52 -5.68 12.29 4.43
CA TYR A 52 -4.35 11.97 4.97
C TYR A 52 -3.23 12.51 4.08
N PHE A 53 -3.38 12.48 2.77
CA PHE A 53 -2.36 12.97 1.84
C PHE A 53 -2.12 14.48 1.96
N VAL A 54 -3.18 15.29 1.95
CA VAL A 54 -3.02 16.75 2.06
C VAL A 54 -2.51 17.19 3.44
N ASN A 55 -2.71 16.36 4.47
CA ASN A 55 -2.21 16.58 5.82
C ASN A 55 -0.88 15.86 6.10
N LYS A 56 -0.21 15.32 5.08
CA LYS A 56 1.09 14.64 5.20
C LYS A 56 1.09 13.53 6.27
N GLY A 57 0.01 12.76 6.33
CA GLY A 57 -0.19 11.69 7.31
C GLY A 57 -0.22 12.16 8.76
N PHE A 58 -0.34 13.47 9.02
CA PHE A 58 -0.20 14.09 10.34
C PHE A 58 1.15 13.79 11.00
N LEU A 59 2.18 13.50 10.20
CA LEU A 59 3.51 13.20 10.68
C LEU A 59 4.34 14.49 10.89
N PRO A 60 5.25 14.51 11.87
CA PRO A 60 6.10 15.68 12.13
C PRO A 60 7.05 16.06 10.97
N SER A 61 7.44 15.08 10.16
CA SER A 61 8.31 15.25 8.99
C SER A 61 8.10 14.14 7.97
N ASP A 62 8.52 14.37 6.73
CA ASP A 62 8.41 13.38 5.64
C ASP A 62 9.29 12.13 5.92
N SER A 63 10.39 12.26 6.65
CA SER A 63 11.31 11.16 7.03
C SER A 63 10.95 10.43 8.32
N PHE A 64 9.90 10.87 9.03
CA PHE A 64 9.65 10.49 10.42
C PHE A 64 9.62 8.97 10.68
N LEU A 65 9.07 8.18 9.73
CA LEU A 65 9.00 6.72 9.85
C LEU A 65 10.38 6.07 9.71
N LEU A 66 11.19 6.52 8.75
CA LEU A 66 12.56 6.02 8.55
C LEU A 66 13.45 6.39 9.75
N ASP A 67 13.34 7.62 10.24
CA ASP A 67 14.07 8.10 11.43
C ASP A 67 13.67 7.34 12.70
N SER A 68 12.48 6.74 12.72
CA SER A 68 11.97 5.97 13.85
C SER A 68 12.37 4.49 13.82
N VAL A 69 12.95 3.98 12.74
CA VAL A 69 13.39 2.57 12.60
C VAL A 69 14.23 2.07 13.77
N PRO A 70 15.20 2.82 14.33
CA PRO A 70 15.98 2.35 15.49
C PRO A 70 15.13 1.92 16.69
N LYS A 71 13.91 2.44 16.82
CA LYS A 71 12.99 2.11 17.93
C LYS A 71 12.40 0.70 17.81
N PHE A 72 12.27 0.16 16.59
CA PHE A 72 11.57 -1.10 16.34
C PHE A 72 12.37 -2.12 15.54
N LYS A 73 13.59 -1.79 15.08
CA LYS A 73 14.39 -2.69 14.24
C LYS A 73 14.75 -4.05 14.85
N HIS A 74 14.59 -4.20 16.17
CA HIS A 74 14.79 -5.46 16.89
C HIS A 74 13.63 -6.45 16.70
N ILE A 75 12.49 -6.01 16.16
CA ILE A 75 11.34 -6.86 15.86
C ILE A 75 11.65 -7.64 14.57
N PRO A 76 11.41 -8.97 14.51
CA PRO A 76 11.52 -9.71 13.26
C PRO A 76 10.51 -9.19 12.22
N ALA A 77 10.98 -8.90 11.01
CA ALA A 77 10.13 -8.35 9.94
C ALA A 77 10.46 -8.93 8.57
N VAL A 78 9.45 -8.95 7.69
CA VAL A 78 9.58 -9.25 6.26
C VAL A 78 8.90 -8.11 5.49
N ILE A 79 9.63 -7.53 4.55
CA ILE A 79 9.15 -6.51 3.62
C ILE A 79 8.90 -7.19 2.28
N VAL A 80 7.65 -7.22 1.83
CA VAL A 80 7.24 -7.78 0.53
C VAL A 80 6.82 -6.64 -0.39
N GLN A 81 7.42 -6.54 -1.57
CA GLN A 81 7.16 -5.44 -2.51
C GLN A 81 7.05 -5.96 -3.95
N GLY A 82 6.05 -5.49 -4.70
CA GLY A 82 5.97 -5.73 -6.14
C GLY A 82 7.01 -4.91 -6.90
N ARG A 83 7.69 -5.53 -7.87
CA ARG A 83 8.70 -4.84 -8.71
C ARG A 83 8.09 -3.69 -9.51
N TYR A 84 6.84 -3.83 -9.92
CA TYR A 84 6.13 -2.89 -10.78
C TYR A 84 5.00 -2.17 -10.04
N ASP A 85 5.09 -2.08 -8.71
CA ASP A 85 4.21 -1.22 -7.93
C ASP A 85 4.43 0.26 -8.33
N VAL A 86 3.44 0.84 -9.00
CA VAL A 86 3.43 2.25 -9.41
C VAL A 86 2.67 3.16 -8.43
N VAL A 87 1.97 2.57 -7.45
CA VAL A 87 1.23 3.30 -6.40
C VAL A 87 2.21 3.69 -5.29
N CYS A 88 2.96 2.70 -4.79
CA CYS A 88 4.04 2.86 -3.82
C CYS A 88 5.35 2.37 -4.44
N PRO A 89 6.08 3.23 -5.19
CA PRO A 89 7.29 2.82 -5.89
C PRO A 89 8.31 2.15 -4.98
N ILE A 90 8.99 1.13 -5.51
CA ILE A 90 9.92 0.25 -4.77
C ILE A 90 11.05 1.00 -4.02
N VAL A 91 11.33 2.25 -4.38
CA VAL A 91 12.31 3.09 -3.67
C VAL A 91 11.99 3.18 -2.17
N SER A 92 10.72 3.31 -1.79
CA SER A 92 10.31 3.42 -0.39
C SER A 92 10.60 2.14 0.39
N ALA A 93 10.28 0.98 -0.19
CA ALA A 93 10.56 -0.32 0.43
C ALA A 93 12.08 -0.59 0.53
N TRP A 94 12.84 -0.16 -0.47
CA TRP A 94 14.30 -0.25 -0.47
C TRP A 94 14.95 0.65 0.60
N GLU A 95 14.48 1.89 0.73
CA GLU A 95 14.95 2.81 1.78
C GLU A 95 14.64 2.28 3.18
N LEU A 96 13.45 1.69 3.37
CA LEU A 96 13.11 1.03 4.62
C LEU A 96 14.04 -0.15 4.91
N HIS A 97 14.32 -1.02 3.94
CA HIS A 97 15.24 -2.14 4.13
C HIS A 97 16.68 -1.66 4.43
N LYS A 98 17.14 -0.57 3.81
CA LYS A 98 18.44 0.02 4.15
C LYS A 98 18.51 0.53 5.58
N ALA A 99 17.43 1.12 6.08
CA ALA A 99 17.34 1.58 7.47
C ALA A 99 17.14 0.41 8.46
N TRP A 100 16.50 -0.68 8.01
CA TRP A 100 16.17 -1.89 8.77
C TRP A 100 16.78 -3.14 8.12
N PRO A 101 18.12 -3.29 8.14
CA PRO A 101 18.82 -4.36 7.41
C PRO A 101 18.50 -5.76 7.95
N GLU A 102 18.03 -5.88 9.19
CA GLU A 102 17.60 -7.14 9.79
C GLU A 102 16.25 -7.66 9.22
N ALA A 103 15.46 -6.80 8.57
CA ALA A 103 14.23 -7.21 7.90
C ALA A 103 14.54 -7.97 6.60
N GLU A 104 13.89 -9.12 6.40
CA GLU A 104 13.99 -9.82 5.12
C GLU A 104 13.31 -9.01 4.01
N PHE A 105 13.98 -8.78 2.89
CA PHE A 105 13.42 -8.05 1.76
C PHE A 105 13.11 -8.98 0.60
N LYS A 106 11.82 -9.10 0.23
CA LYS A 106 11.31 -9.95 -0.85
C LYS A 106 10.71 -9.06 -1.93
N VAL A 107 11.33 -9.08 -3.11
CA VAL A 107 10.78 -8.40 -4.29
C VAL A 107 10.12 -9.42 -5.19
N VAL A 108 8.83 -9.24 -5.46
CA VAL A 108 8.07 -10.09 -6.38
C VAL A 108 8.25 -9.55 -7.80
N PRO A 109 8.87 -10.31 -8.72
CA PRO A 109 9.33 -9.79 -10.01
C PRO A 109 8.20 -9.40 -10.95
N ASP A 110 7.01 -10.00 -10.82
CA ASP A 110 5.87 -9.92 -11.72
C ASP A 110 4.58 -9.49 -10.99
N ALA A 111 4.68 -8.55 -10.04
CA ALA A 111 3.53 -8.02 -9.31
C ALA A 111 3.53 -6.49 -9.20
N GLY A 112 2.31 -5.94 -9.10
CA GLY A 112 2.03 -4.54 -8.76
C GLY A 112 1.92 -4.30 -7.26
N HIS A 113 0.94 -3.49 -6.86
CA HIS A 113 0.74 -3.02 -5.49
C HIS A 113 -0.07 -4.00 -4.61
N SER A 114 -1.09 -4.64 -5.18
CA SER A 114 -2.12 -5.36 -4.45
C SER A 114 -1.56 -6.56 -3.69
N ALA A 115 -1.93 -6.68 -2.42
CA ALA A 115 -1.61 -7.85 -1.60
C ALA A 115 -2.21 -9.17 -2.14
N ASN A 116 -3.20 -9.06 -3.04
CA ASN A 116 -3.87 -10.20 -3.67
C ASN A 116 -3.20 -10.62 -5.00
N GLU A 117 -2.13 -9.96 -5.43
CA GLU A 117 -1.24 -10.48 -6.47
C GLU A 117 -0.67 -11.82 -6.02
N ARG A 118 -0.71 -12.84 -6.90
CA ARG A 118 -0.36 -14.22 -6.52
C ARG A 118 1.00 -14.29 -5.82
N GLY A 119 2.04 -13.71 -6.43
CA GLY A 119 3.39 -13.74 -5.87
C GLY A 119 3.52 -12.97 -4.55
N ILE A 120 2.77 -11.87 -4.38
CA ILE A 120 2.73 -11.12 -3.11
C ILE A 120 2.08 -11.96 -2.03
N GLY A 121 0.89 -12.52 -2.30
CA GLY A 121 0.17 -13.38 -1.38
C GLY A 121 0.98 -14.61 -0.95
N GLU A 122 1.67 -15.27 -1.87
CA GLU A 122 2.56 -16.40 -1.57
C GLU A 122 3.68 -16.00 -0.60
N GLN A 123 4.33 -14.83 -0.79
CA GLN A 123 5.36 -14.34 0.13
C GLN A 123 4.79 -13.95 1.50
N LEU A 124 3.60 -13.33 1.54
CA LEU A 124 2.94 -12.96 2.80
C LEU A 124 2.58 -14.20 3.62
N VAL A 125 2.01 -15.24 2.99
CA VAL A 125 1.70 -16.51 3.66
C VAL A 125 2.98 -17.20 4.16
N ALA A 126 4.03 -17.27 3.33
CA ALA A 126 5.31 -17.85 3.72
C ALA A 126 5.95 -17.11 4.92
N ALA A 127 5.86 -15.77 4.96
CA ALA A 127 6.33 -14.99 6.09
C ALA A 127 5.57 -15.32 7.39
N MET A 128 4.25 -15.45 7.32
CA MET A 128 3.42 -15.81 8.48
C MET A 128 3.71 -17.22 9.01
N GLU A 129 3.89 -18.20 8.12
CA GLU A 129 4.29 -19.56 8.54
C GLU A 129 5.68 -19.58 9.19
N SER A 130 6.62 -18.77 8.69
CA SER A 130 7.95 -18.61 9.30
C SER A 130 7.86 -18.02 10.71
N PHE A 131 7.01 -16.99 10.91
CA PHE A 131 6.83 -16.39 12.23
C PHE A 131 6.19 -17.34 13.25
N LYS A 132 5.21 -18.15 12.82
CA LYS A 132 4.60 -19.18 13.67
C LYS A 132 5.66 -20.09 14.30
N LEU A 133 6.62 -20.56 13.51
CA LEU A 133 7.70 -21.44 13.97
C LEU A 133 8.70 -20.74 14.91
N LYS A 134 8.95 -19.45 14.69
CA LYS A 134 9.88 -18.64 15.49
C LYS A 134 9.28 -18.25 16.85
N LEU A 135 7.96 -18.06 16.93
CA LEU A 135 7.26 -17.68 18.16
C LEU A 135 6.80 -18.88 19.01
N SER A 136 6.79 -20.08 18.43
CA SER A 136 6.50 -21.33 19.17
C SER A 136 7.69 -21.94 19.91
N ARG A 137 8.84 -21.25 19.91
CA ARG A 137 10.07 -21.63 20.63
C ARG A 137 10.32 -20.64 21.75
#